data_AF-A0A952K1M0-F1
#
_entry.id   AF-A0A952K1M0-F1
#
_cell.length_a   1.000
_cell.length_b   1.000
_cell.length_c   1.000
_cell.angle_alpha   90.00
_cell.angle_beta   90.00
_cell.angle_gamma   90.00
#
_symmetry.space_group_name_H-M   'P 1'
#
loop_
_entity.id
_entity.type
_entity.pdbx_description
1 polymer ?
#
loop_
_entity_poly.entity_id
_entity_poly.type
_entity_poly.pdbx_seq_one_letter_code
_entity_poly.pdbx_strand_id
1 'polypeptide(L)'
;MATLIKPLRNNRSVIFDTGKFDNWCVYVVESNGSKKAPFDETYFNDLYSIAQKYPQDKVYNDFVSIYDNTTKSIDIAVLALIDNITDTYNEDDKVIIEQWFTVIYAGMVAEENKQFAILKKRVKRLGLHQVMKLGIAAKDAAKFSYGKKWRDLDAIMKPLGF
;
A
#
# COMPACT_ATOMS: atom_id res chain seq x y z
N MET A 1 -19.67 -8.64 -5.32
CA MET A 1 -19.75 -9.12 -3.93
C MET A 1 -18.41 -8.81 -3.29
N ALA A 2 -18.42 -8.22 -2.09
CA ALA A 2 -17.19 -7.88 -1.40
C ALA A 2 -16.34 -9.13 -1.16
N THR A 3 -15.03 -9.03 -1.37
CA THR A 3 -14.06 -10.10 -1.12
C THR A 3 -13.23 -9.71 0.09
N LEU A 4 -13.32 -10.48 1.18
CA LEU A 4 -12.47 -10.28 2.36
C LEU A 4 -11.01 -10.53 2.00
N ILE A 5 -10.14 -9.58 2.33
CA ILE A 5 -8.69 -9.74 2.19
C ILE A 5 -8.10 -10.20 3.53
N LYS A 6 -8.34 -9.42 4.58
CA LYS A 6 -7.80 -9.72 5.92
C LYS A 6 -8.64 -9.06 7.02
N PRO A 7 -9.05 -9.80 8.07
CA PRO A 7 -9.49 -9.21 9.33
C PRO A 7 -8.29 -8.59 10.07
N LEU A 8 -8.49 -7.41 10.64
CA LEU A 8 -7.47 -6.67 11.40
C LEU A 8 -7.67 -6.87 12.90
N ARG A 9 -6.61 -6.63 13.70
CA ARG A 9 -6.59 -6.84 15.17
C ARG A 9 -7.67 -6.05 15.93
N ASN A 10 -8.14 -4.94 15.38
CA ASN A 10 -9.09 -4.02 16.02
C ASN A 10 -10.55 -4.19 15.56
N ASN A 11 -10.96 -5.41 15.17
CA ASN A 11 -12.29 -5.73 14.64
C ASN A 11 -12.65 -4.96 13.35
N ARG A 12 -11.65 -4.44 12.65
CA ARG A 12 -11.79 -3.87 11.30
C ARG A 12 -11.40 -4.93 10.29
N SER A 13 -11.60 -4.63 9.01
CA SER A 13 -11.10 -5.51 7.95
C SER A 13 -10.72 -4.73 6.71
N VAL A 14 -9.85 -5.32 5.89
CA VAL A 14 -9.59 -4.84 4.53
C VAL A 14 -10.29 -5.77 3.55
N ILE A 15 -11.00 -5.18 2.59
CA ILE A 15 -11.76 -5.90 1.57
C ILE A 15 -11.49 -5.32 0.17
N PHE A 16 -11.71 -6.13 -0.85
CA PHE A 16 -12.04 -5.63 -2.18
C PHE A 16 -13.56 -5.49 -2.33
N ASP A 17 -13.99 -4.44 -3.00
CA ASP A 17 -15.38 -4.31 -3.45
C ASP A 17 -15.48 -3.49 -4.75
N THR A 18 -16.68 -3.43 -5.31
CA THR A 18 -16.95 -2.65 -6.53
C THR A 18 -16.74 -1.16 -6.27
N GLY A 19 -15.76 -0.59 -6.97
CA GLY A 19 -15.51 0.85 -7.02
C GLY A 19 -16.16 1.51 -8.24
N LYS A 20 -15.72 2.73 -8.54
CA LYS A 20 -16.22 3.50 -9.70
C LYS A 20 -15.76 2.93 -11.05
N PHE A 21 -14.62 2.25 -11.08
CA PHE A 21 -13.94 1.86 -12.31
C PHE A 21 -13.79 0.34 -12.47
N ASP A 22 -13.63 -0.39 -11.36
CA ASP A 22 -13.40 -1.82 -11.36
C ASP A 22 -13.89 -2.48 -10.05
N ASN A 23 -13.73 -3.80 -9.96
CA ASN A 23 -14.05 -4.60 -8.77
C ASN A 23 -12.86 -4.78 -7.81
N TRP A 24 -11.82 -3.96 -7.95
CA TRP A 24 -10.57 -4.07 -7.19
C TRP A 24 -10.39 -2.93 -6.20
N CYS A 25 -11.45 -2.17 -5.91
CA CYS A 25 -11.35 -1.05 -5.00
C CYS A 25 -11.15 -1.54 -3.57
N VAL A 26 -10.07 -1.09 -2.95
CA VAL A 26 -9.72 -1.43 -1.56
C VAL A 26 -10.55 -0.58 -0.62
N TYR A 27 -11.19 -1.22 0.36
CA TYR A 27 -11.89 -0.58 1.45
C TYR A 27 -11.36 -1.05 2.79
N VAL A 28 -11.29 -0.14 3.75
CA VAL A 28 -11.22 -0.48 5.17
C VAL A 28 -12.64 -0.45 5.72
N VAL A 29 -13.08 -1.56 6.32
CA VAL A 29 -14.36 -1.69 7.00
C VAL A 29 -14.14 -1.44 8.48
N GLU A 30 -14.83 -0.45 9.01
CA GLU A 30 -14.83 -0.07 10.42
C GLU A 30 -15.63 -1.07 11.27
N SER A 31 -15.40 -1.06 12.58
CA SER A 31 -16.11 -1.95 13.53
C SER A 31 -17.63 -1.76 13.54
N ASN A 32 -18.12 -0.58 13.14
CA ASN A 32 -19.54 -0.28 12.98
C ASN A 32 -20.12 -0.71 11.62
N GLY A 33 -19.33 -1.38 10.78
CA GLY A 33 -19.72 -1.84 9.45
C GLY A 33 -19.66 -0.79 8.34
N SER A 34 -19.36 0.47 8.66
CA SER A 34 -19.09 1.48 7.62
C SER A 34 -17.78 1.17 6.90
N LYS A 35 -17.65 1.54 5.63
CA LYS A 35 -16.44 1.29 4.85
C LYS A 35 -15.95 2.54 4.14
N LYS A 36 -14.63 2.72 4.07
CA LYS A 36 -13.99 3.86 3.41
C LYS A 36 -12.85 3.39 2.53
N ALA A 37 -12.78 3.92 1.31
CA ALA A 37 -11.62 3.74 0.44
C ALA A 37 -10.52 4.72 0.89
N PRO A 38 -9.35 4.23 1.32
CA PRO A 38 -8.25 5.09 1.73
C PRO A 38 -7.59 5.75 0.51
N PHE A 39 -7.11 6.99 0.68
CA PHE A 39 -6.34 7.69 -0.34
C PHE A 39 -4.85 7.38 -0.17
N ASP A 40 -4.13 7.32 -1.31
CA ASP A 40 -2.66 7.18 -1.35
C ASP A 40 -1.97 8.19 -0.44
N GLU A 41 -2.40 9.45 -0.48
CA GLU A 41 -1.90 10.51 0.39
C GLU A 41 -2.01 10.16 1.89
N THR A 42 -3.12 9.56 2.32
CA THR A 42 -3.36 9.25 3.73
C THR A 42 -2.36 8.23 4.25
N TYR A 43 -2.28 7.06 3.62
CA TYR A 43 -1.42 6.00 4.14
C TYR A 43 0.07 6.27 3.86
N PHE A 44 0.42 7.02 2.81
CA PHE A 44 1.79 7.49 2.64
C PHE A 44 2.23 8.42 3.77
N ASN A 45 1.37 9.38 4.15
CA ASN A 45 1.67 10.32 5.22
C ASN A 45 1.80 9.62 6.59
N ASP A 46 0.87 8.70 6.88
CA ASP A 46 0.87 7.97 8.15
C ASP A 46 2.08 7.06 8.26
N LEU A 47 2.40 6.29 7.21
CA LEU A 47 3.59 5.43 7.18
C LEU A 47 4.88 6.25 7.31
N TYR A 48 4.97 7.43 6.68
CA TYR A 48 6.11 8.33 6.83
C TYR A 48 6.25 8.86 8.26
N SER A 49 5.13 9.23 8.89
CA SER A 49 5.10 9.73 10.27
C SER A 49 5.54 8.64 11.26
N ILE A 50 5.09 7.40 11.04
CA ILE A 50 5.54 6.24 11.82
C ILE A 50 7.03 5.99 11.59
N ALA A 51 7.52 6.08 10.35
CA ALA A 51 8.93 5.83 10.03
C ALA A 51 9.91 6.69 10.83
N GLN A 52 9.52 7.90 11.25
CA GLN A 52 10.35 8.78 12.09
C GLN A 52 10.62 8.21 13.50
N LYS A 53 9.84 7.23 13.95
CA LYS A 53 9.96 6.60 15.27
C LYS A 53 10.89 5.38 15.29
N TYR A 54 11.32 4.90 14.12
CA TYR A 54 12.04 3.64 13.97
C TYR A 54 13.43 3.86 13.38
N PRO A 55 14.34 2.86 13.46
CA PRO A 55 15.61 2.91 12.75
C PRO A 55 15.42 3.25 11.28
N GLN A 56 16.41 3.96 10.74
CA GLN A 56 16.42 4.41 9.36
C GLN A 56 16.02 3.27 8.42
N ASP A 57 15.14 3.60 7.47
CA ASP A 57 14.65 2.71 6.42
C ASP A 57 13.84 1.48 6.84
N LYS A 58 13.59 1.25 8.14
CA LYS A 58 12.82 0.09 8.60
C LYS A 58 11.49 -0.05 7.86
N VAL A 59 10.64 0.97 7.92
CA VAL A 59 9.28 0.94 7.31
C VAL A 59 9.35 0.76 5.80
N TYR A 60 10.33 1.40 5.15
CA TYR A 60 10.52 1.27 3.71
C TYR A 60 10.95 -0.15 3.32
N ASN A 61 11.90 -0.74 4.05
CA ASN A 61 12.40 -2.08 3.77
C ASN A 61 11.35 -3.16 4.05
N ASP A 62 10.55 -2.99 5.09
CA ASP A 62 9.39 -3.83 5.38
C ASP A 62 8.37 -3.76 4.24
N PHE A 63 8.05 -2.55 3.76
CA PHE A 63 7.22 -2.37 2.57
C PHE A 63 7.81 -3.03 1.32
N VAL A 64 9.12 -2.86 1.06
CA VAL A 64 9.79 -3.48 -0.11
C VAL A 64 9.67 -5.01 -0.05
N SER A 65 9.81 -5.60 1.14
CA SER A 65 9.62 -7.04 1.34
C SER A 65 8.22 -7.50 0.96
N ILE A 66 7.18 -6.73 1.32
CA ILE A 66 5.79 -7.00 0.90
C ILE A 66 5.64 -6.82 -0.62
N TYR A 67 6.18 -5.73 -1.16
CA TYR A 67 6.13 -5.42 -2.60
C TYR A 67 6.74 -6.53 -3.44
N ASP A 68 7.92 -7.04 -3.07
CA ASP A 68 8.66 -8.05 -3.83
C ASP A 68 7.88 -9.38 -3.88
N ASN A 69 7.15 -9.71 -2.80
CA ASN A 69 6.29 -10.89 -2.73
C ASN A 69 4.87 -10.69 -3.32
N THR A 70 4.51 -9.46 -3.73
CA THR A 70 3.17 -9.18 -4.25
C THR A 70 3.00 -9.66 -5.69
N THR A 71 1.90 -10.36 -5.97
CA THR A 71 1.51 -10.78 -7.32
C THR A 71 0.10 -10.26 -7.66
N LYS A 72 -0.53 -10.79 -8.73
CA LYS A 72 -1.93 -10.48 -9.10
C LYS A 72 -2.98 -11.16 -8.23
N SER A 73 -2.59 -11.97 -7.25
CA SER A 73 -3.54 -12.67 -6.38
C SER A 73 -3.22 -12.40 -4.93
N ILE A 74 -4.27 -12.40 -4.09
CA ILE A 74 -4.10 -12.39 -2.64
C ILE A 74 -3.45 -13.70 -2.24
N ASP A 75 -2.37 -13.59 -1.46
CA ASP A 75 -1.52 -14.68 -1.02
C ASP A 75 -1.45 -14.65 0.51
N ILE A 76 -1.85 -15.76 1.11
CA ILE A 76 -1.85 -15.96 2.56
C ILE A 76 -0.45 -15.83 3.14
N ALA A 77 0.59 -16.24 2.39
CA ALA A 77 1.98 -16.09 2.83
C ALA A 77 2.38 -14.61 2.96
N VAL A 78 1.88 -13.73 2.09
CA VAL A 78 2.13 -12.28 2.17
C VAL A 78 1.35 -11.65 3.33
N LEU A 79 0.12 -12.11 3.58
CA LEU A 79 -0.63 -11.67 4.76
C LEU A 79 0.06 -12.08 6.06
N ALA A 80 0.59 -13.30 6.15
CA ALA A 80 1.39 -13.77 7.27
C ALA A 80 2.72 -13.00 7.41
N LEU A 81 3.35 -12.64 6.29
CA LEU A 81 4.51 -11.74 6.29
C LEU A 81 4.16 -10.37 6.89
N ILE A 82 3.00 -9.80 6.53
CA ILE A 82 2.53 -8.54 7.13
C ILE A 82 2.33 -8.68 8.64
N ASP A 83 1.80 -9.81 9.12
CA ASP A 83 1.66 -10.07 10.57
C ASP A 83 3.01 -10.11 11.27
N ASN A 84 3.96 -10.90 10.73
CA ASN A 84 5.30 -11.01 11.28
C ASN A 84 6.02 -9.65 11.31
N ILE A 85 5.89 -8.86 10.23
CA ILE A 85 6.41 -7.49 10.17
C ILE A 85 5.77 -6.63 11.25
N THR A 86 4.44 -6.65 11.36
CA THR A 86 3.67 -5.84 12.32
C THR A 86 4.12 -6.12 13.76
N ASP A 87 4.42 -7.37 14.10
CA ASP A 87 4.85 -7.74 15.45
C ASP A 87 6.22 -7.18 15.85
N THR A 88 7.01 -6.68 14.89
CA THR A 88 8.28 -5.98 15.16
C THR A 88 8.12 -4.48 15.46
N TYR A 89 6.91 -3.93 15.40
CA TYR A 89 6.60 -2.53 15.72
C TYR A 89 6.15 -2.39 17.18
N ASN A 90 6.28 -1.18 17.73
CA ASN A 90 5.75 -0.84 19.06
C ASN A 90 4.23 -0.98 19.08
N GLU A 91 3.67 -1.39 20.23
CA GLU A 91 2.23 -1.66 20.39
C GLU A 91 1.33 -0.55 19.86
N ASP A 92 1.67 0.71 20.15
CA ASP A 92 0.88 1.88 19.72
C ASP A 92 0.81 2.06 18.18
N ASP A 93 1.79 1.53 17.45
CA ASP A 93 1.86 1.66 15.98
C ASP A 93 1.34 0.40 15.25
N LYS A 94 1.25 -0.75 15.93
CA LYS A 94 0.90 -2.04 15.30
C LYS A 94 -0.40 -1.99 14.52
N VAL A 95 -1.43 -1.35 15.08
CA VAL A 95 -2.75 -1.24 14.45
C VAL A 95 -2.68 -0.48 13.12
N ILE A 96 -1.92 0.61 13.08
CA ILE A 96 -1.81 1.45 11.88
C ILE A 96 -0.92 0.77 10.83
N ILE A 97 0.18 0.13 11.26
CA ILE A 97 1.07 -0.64 10.39
C ILE A 97 0.33 -1.81 9.74
N GLU A 98 -0.38 -2.62 10.53
CA GLU A 98 -1.15 -3.76 10.02
C GLU A 98 -2.12 -3.30 8.93
N GLN A 99 -2.88 -2.24 9.22
CA GLN A 99 -3.85 -1.69 8.28
C GLN A 99 -3.18 -1.18 7.01
N TRP A 100 -2.16 -0.32 7.11
CA TRP A 100 -1.59 0.33 5.95
C TRP A 100 -0.74 -0.60 5.09
N PHE A 101 -0.04 -1.56 5.69
CA PHE A 101 0.62 -2.62 4.93
C PHE A 101 -0.37 -3.56 4.25
N THR A 102 -1.49 -3.89 4.88
CA THR A 102 -2.57 -4.66 4.22
C THR A 102 -3.23 -3.87 3.10
N VAL A 103 -3.50 -2.57 3.30
CA VAL A 103 -4.12 -1.69 2.30
C VAL A 103 -3.20 -1.49 1.10
N ILE A 104 -1.91 -1.19 1.30
CA ILE A 104 -1.00 -0.99 0.18
C ILE A 104 -0.72 -2.31 -0.55
N TYR A 105 -0.67 -3.45 0.16
CA TYR A 105 -0.62 -4.78 -0.45
C TYR A 105 -1.83 -5.04 -1.34
N ALA A 106 -3.04 -4.87 -0.82
CA ALA A 106 -4.28 -4.99 -1.59
C ALA A 106 -4.29 -4.03 -2.79
N GLY A 107 -3.83 -2.80 -2.61
CA GLY A 107 -3.70 -1.81 -3.66
C GLY A 107 -2.74 -2.25 -4.77
N MET A 108 -1.60 -2.86 -4.42
CA MET A 108 -0.66 -3.41 -5.39
C MET A 108 -1.26 -4.59 -6.18
N VAL A 109 -1.96 -5.50 -5.50
CA VAL A 109 -2.70 -6.60 -6.14
C VAL A 109 -3.77 -6.05 -7.11
N ALA A 110 -4.48 -5.00 -6.72
CA ALA A 110 -5.42 -4.30 -7.61
C ALA A 110 -4.73 -3.72 -8.85
N GLU A 111 -3.59 -3.04 -8.68
CA GLU A 111 -2.81 -2.51 -9.82
C GLU A 111 -2.32 -3.63 -10.77
N GLU A 112 -1.91 -4.79 -10.23
CA GLU A 112 -1.51 -5.96 -11.02
C GLU A 112 -2.64 -6.47 -11.92
N ASN A 113 -3.89 -6.40 -11.45
CA ASN A 113 -5.05 -6.88 -12.21
C ASN A 113 -5.63 -5.87 -13.22
N LYS A 114 -5.23 -4.60 -13.18
CA LYS A 114 -5.74 -3.62 -14.15
C LYS A 114 -5.25 -3.94 -15.56
N GLN A 115 -6.18 -4.27 -16.45
CA GLN A 115 -5.91 -4.77 -17.81
C GLN A 115 -4.98 -3.85 -18.62
N PHE A 116 -5.12 -2.52 -18.48
CA PHE A 116 -4.36 -1.54 -19.25
C PHE A 116 -3.23 -0.86 -18.45
N ALA A 117 -3.03 -1.24 -17.19
CA ALA A 117 -1.91 -0.72 -16.41
C ALA A 117 -0.61 -1.38 -16.89
N ILE A 118 0.35 -0.58 -17.34
CA ILE A 118 1.66 -1.07 -17.82
C ILE A 118 2.67 -1.16 -16.67
N LEU A 119 2.66 -0.19 -15.76
CA LEU A 119 3.60 -0.11 -14.64
C LEU A 119 3.17 -0.94 -13.43
N LYS A 120 1.89 -1.35 -13.37
CA LYS A 120 1.34 -2.22 -12.32
C LYS A 120 1.71 -1.74 -10.91
N LYS A 121 2.08 -2.62 -9.98
CA LYS A 121 2.42 -2.26 -8.59
C LYS A 121 3.57 -1.26 -8.45
N ARG A 122 4.41 -1.06 -9.47
CA ARG A 122 5.56 -0.14 -9.44
C ARG A 122 5.13 1.30 -9.15
N VAL A 123 3.90 1.70 -9.51
CA VAL A 123 3.38 3.03 -9.19
C VAL A 123 3.23 3.25 -7.67
N LYS A 124 2.86 2.20 -6.92
CA LYS A 124 2.75 2.28 -5.45
C LYS A 124 4.13 2.38 -4.81
N ARG A 125 5.11 1.61 -5.32
CA ARG A 125 6.50 1.69 -4.86
C ARG A 125 7.13 3.05 -5.17
N LEU A 126 6.88 3.63 -6.33
CA LEU A 126 7.37 4.98 -6.65
C LEU A 126 6.80 6.02 -5.68
N GLY A 127 5.49 6.01 -5.45
CA GLY A 127 4.86 6.97 -4.53
C GLY A 127 5.45 6.89 -3.13
N LEU A 128 5.60 5.68 -2.57
CA LEU A 128 6.17 5.52 -1.23
C LEU A 128 7.68 5.82 -1.19
N HIS A 129 8.43 5.47 -2.24
CA HIS A 129 9.85 5.83 -2.37
C HIS A 129 10.04 7.35 -2.39
N GLN A 130 9.22 8.08 -3.15
CA GLN A 130 9.27 9.53 -3.19
C GLN A 130 9.10 10.17 -1.81
N VAL A 131 8.17 9.65 -1.02
CA VAL A 131 7.93 10.15 0.35
C VAL A 131 9.08 9.78 1.29
N MET A 132 9.46 8.50 1.33
CA MET A 132 10.41 8.01 2.32
C MET A 132 11.88 8.29 2.00
N LYS A 133 12.26 8.39 0.73
CA LYS A 133 13.65 8.52 0.28
C LYS A 133 13.98 9.89 -0.29
N LEU A 134 13.01 10.54 -0.93
CA LEU A 134 13.22 11.83 -1.60
C LEU A 134 12.62 13.01 -0.82
N GLY A 135 11.95 12.75 0.31
CA GLY A 135 11.35 13.80 1.15
C GLY A 135 10.20 14.55 0.48
N ILE A 136 9.59 13.97 -0.55
CA ILE A 136 8.45 14.57 -1.25
C ILE A 136 7.20 14.44 -0.36
N ALA A 137 6.40 15.50 -0.28
CA ALA A 137 5.16 15.45 0.49
C ALA A 137 4.21 14.36 -0.03
N ALA A 138 3.53 13.64 0.88
CA ALA A 138 2.62 12.54 0.54
C ALA A 138 1.54 12.95 -0.47
N LYS A 139 1.04 14.18 -0.36
CA LYS A 139 0.07 14.79 -1.28
C LYS A 139 0.59 14.88 -2.71
N ASP A 140 1.85 15.28 -2.88
CA ASP A 140 2.48 15.45 -4.18
C ASP A 140 2.88 14.10 -4.77
N ALA A 141 3.43 13.20 -3.95
CA ALA A 141 3.77 11.84 -4.36
C ALA A 141 2.53 11.04 -4.82
N ALA A 142 1.41 11.15 -4.10
CA ALA A 142 0.15 10.48 -4.46
C ALA A 142 -0.41 10.95 -5.82
N LYS A 143 -0.08 12.16 -6.27
CA LYS A 143 -0.55 12.74 -7.53
C LYS A 143 0.53 12.78 -8.60
N PHE A 144 1.75 12.36 -8.29
CA PHE A 144 2.91 12.53 -9.17
C PHE A 144 2.70 11.88 -10.54
N SER A 145 2.05 10.71 -10.59
CA SER A 145 1.82 9.96 -11.82
C SER A 145 0.68 10.50 -12.68
N TYR A 146 -0.14 11.42 -12.18
CA TYR A 146 -1.35 11.87 -12.88
C TYR A 146 -0.98 12.61 -14.17
N GLY A 147 -1.57 12.15 -15.29
CA GLY A 147 -1.34 12.73 -16.61
C GLY A 147 0.03 12.43 -17.23
N LYS A 148 0.95 11.75 -16.53
CA LYS A 148 2.25 11.37 -17.07
C LYS A 148 2.15 10.14 -17.97
N LYS A 149 2.99 10.06 -19.01
CA LYS A 149 3.09 8.87 -19.83
C LYS A 149 3.82 7.78 -19.06
N TRP A 150 3.40 6.52 -19.24
CA TRP A 150 4.01 5.39 -18.56
C TRP A 150 5.51 5.26 -18.87
N ARG A 151 5.96 5.66 -20.06
CA ARG A 151 7.38 5.61 -20.46
C ARG A 151 8.25 6.57 -19.64
N ASP A 152 7.73 7.75 -19.34
CA ASP A 152 8.44 8.75 -18.53
C ASP A 152 8.59 8.25 -17.10
N LEU A 153 7.52 7.65 -16.56
CA LEU A 153 7.54 7.02 -15.25
C LEU A 153 8.46 5.80 -15.20
N ASP A 154 8.44 4.95 -16.23
CA ASP A 154 9.34 3.79 -16.35
C ASP A 154 10.82 4.20 -16.36
N ALA A 155 11.15 5.28 -17.08
CA ALA A 155 12.49 5.84 -17.13
C ALA A 155 12.96 6.38 -15.77
N ILE A 156 12.04 6.89 -14.94
CA ILE A 156 12.34 7.33 -13.56
C ILE A 156 12.54 6.13 -12.63
N MET A 157 11.73 5.09 -12.77
CA MET A 157 11.75 3.93 -11.86
C MET A 157 12.96 3.01 -12.09
N LYS A 158 13.39 2.82 -13.34
CA LYS A 158 14.50 1.93 -13.71
C LYS A 158 15.81 2.21 -12.97
N PRO A 159 16.33 3.46 -12.89
CA PRO A 159 17.53 3.77 -12.12
C PRO A 159 17.37 3.54 -10.61
N LEU A 160 16.14 3.54 -10.09
CA LEU A 160 15.83 3.28 -8.68
C LEU A 160 15.77 1.77 -8.37
N GLY A 161 15.93 0.91 -9.38
CA GLY A 161 16.01 -0.54 -9.22
C GLY A 161 14.67 -1.26 -9.13
N PHE A 162 13.57 -0.67 -9.64
CA PHE A 162 12.26 -1.30 -9.65
C PHE A 162 11.36 -0.92 -10.82
#